data_AF-A0AB34QSL1-F1
#
_entry.id   AF-A0AB34QSL1-F1
#
_cell.length_a   1.000
_cell.length_b   1.000
_cell.length_c   1.000
_cell.angle_alpha   90.00
_cell.angle_beta   90.00
_cell.angle_gamma   90.00
#
_symmetry.space_group_name_H-M   'P 1'
#
loop_
_entity.id
_entity.type
_entity.pdbx_description
1 polymer ?
#
loop_
_entity_poly.entity_id
_entity_poly.type
_entity_poly.pdbx_seq_one_letter_code
_entity_poly.pdbx_strand_id
1 'polypeptide(L)'
;MEHEGEKKHELLANEDILYEAIEQFFASSPFHEILNSAEALMTTSHSLASITTDVTEDEQFVYIAIQFPDHFVEGDIALEVKAQYLHLSVQETIKTDTTSSYSSFTKTILMPAKIDETNMKSVWKDQTLRVTAPKQRAQ
;
A
#
# COMPACT_ATOMS: atom_id res chain seq x y z
N MET A 1 32.99 13.99 -51.78
CA MET A 1 32.52 13.10 -50.69
C MET A 1 32.02 13.94 -49.50
N GLU A 2 31.28 15.04 -49.75
CA GLU A 2 30.88 15.97 -48.66
C GLU A 2 29.39 15.88 -48.28
N HIS A 3 28.56 15.19 -49.06
CA HIS A 3 27.10 15.12 -48.83
C HIS A 3 26.62 14.04 -47.84
N GLU A 4 27.49 13.14 -47.37
CA GLU A 4 27.11 12.11 -46.38
C GLU A 4 27.25 12.60 -44.93
N GLY A 5 28.16 13.54 -44.66
CA GLY A 5 28.39 14.09 -43.31
C GLY A 5 27.27 15.01 -42.85
N GLU A 6 26.78 15.89 -43.73
CA GLU A 6 25.71 16.86 -43.42
C GLU A 6 24.36 16.17 -43.18
N LYS A 7 24.01 15.17 -44.01
CA LYS A 7 22.76 14.40 -43.84
C LYS A 7 22.71 13.62 -42.53
N LYS A 8 23.86 13.06 -42.10
CA LYS A 8 23.95 12.35 -40.82
C LYS A 8 23.79 13.29 -39.63
N HIS A 9 24.35 14.50 -39.73
CA HIS A 9 24.24 15.53 -38.68
C HIS A 9 22.82 16.09 -38.57
N GLU A 10 22.11 16.30 -39.70
CA GLU A 10 20.69 16.70 -39.70
C GLU A 10 19.76 15.60 -39.17
N LEU A 11 20.03 14.33 -39.46
CA LEU A 11 19.25 13.21 -38.93
C LEU A 11 19.38 13.09 -37.42
N LEU A 12 20.61 13.18 -36.89
CA LEU A 12 20.86 13.17 -35.44
C LEU A 12 20.21 14.38 -34.75
N ALA A 13 20.32 15.58 -35.33
CA ALA A 13 19.68 16.77 -34.80
C ALA A 13 18.15 16.68 -34.80
N ASN A 14 17.55 16.05 -35.82
CA ASN A 14 16.10 15.82 -35.87
C ASN A 14 15.62 14.76 -34.87
N GLU A 15 16.43 13.73 -34.61
CA GLU A 15 16.14 12.76 -33.54
C GLU A 15 16.18 13.43 -32.16
N ASP A 16 17.21 14.24 -31.88
CA ASP A 16 17.32 14.98 -30.62
C ASP A 16 16.12 15.93 -30.40
N ILE A 17 15.70 16.67 -31.44
CA ILE A 17 14.51 17.55 -31.39
C ILE A 17 13.23 16.72 -31.15
N LEU A 18 13.12 15.54 -31.75
CA LEU A 18 11.98 14.64 -31.51
C LEU A 18 11.98 14.12 -30.07
N TYR A 19 13.13 13.76 -29.51
CA TYR A 19 13.23 13.34 -28.11
C TYR A 19 12.85 14.48 -27.15
N GLU A 20 13.38 15.69 -27.36
CA GLU A 20 13.02 16.85 -26.54
C GLU A 20 11.52 17.18 -26.63
N ALA A 21 10.92 17.09 -27.83
CA ALA A 21 9.49 17.31 -28.02
C ALA A 21 8.65 16.22 -27.34
N ILE A 22 9.11 14.97 -27.36
CA ILE A 22 8.47 13.85 -26.67
C ILE A 22 8.58 14.03 -25.15
N GLU A 23 9.74 14.42 -24.63
CA GLU A 23 9.94 14.70 -23.20
C GLU A 23 9.08 15.87 -22.73
N GLN A 24 9.04 16.97 -23.49
CA GLN A 24 8.16 18.10 -23.18
C GLN A 24 6.68 17.70 -23.27
N PHE A 25 6.29 16.91 -24.27
CA PHE A 25 4.94 16.37 -24.37
C PHE A 25 4.60 15.54 -23.13
N PHE A 26 5.48 14.65 -22.70
CA PHE A 26 5.23 13.85 -21.50
C PHE A 26 5.20 14.70 -20.24
N ALA A 27 6.13 15.63 -20.05
CA ALA A 27 6.20 16.50 -18.87
C ALA A 27 5.01 17.47 -18.73
N SER A 28 4.44 17.92 -19.86
CA SER A 28 3.30 18.85 -19.87
C SER A 28 1.94 18.18 -20.05
N SER A 29 1.92 16.86 -20.31
CA SER A 29 0.70 16.10 -20.57
C SER A 29 0.04 15.60 -19.29
N PRO A 30 -1.30 15.44 -19.28
CA PRO A 30 -2.02 14.68 -18.26
C PRO A 30 -1.49 13.25 -18.03
N PHE A 31 -0.72 12.70 -18.99
CA PHE A 31 -0.05 11.42 -18.82
C PHE A 31 1.03 11.45 -17.72
N HIS A 32 1.69 12.59 -17.49
CA HIS A 32 2.62 12.74 -16.37
C HIS A 32 1.94 12.50 -15.03
N GLU A 33 0.77 13.10 -14.84
CA GLU A 33 -0.03 12.92 -13.62
C GLU A 33 -0.44 11.46 -13.42
N ILE A 34 -0.77 10.76 -14.51
CA ILE A 34 -1.09 9.33 -14.49
C ILE A 34 0.13 8.51 -14.05
N LEU A 35 1.32 8.77 -14.60
CA LEU A 35 2.54 8.06 -14.21
C LEU A 35 2.92 8.29 -12.74
N ASN A 36 2.87 9.55 -12.29
CA ASN A 36 3.15 9.89 -10.89
C ASN A 36 2.15 9.21 -9.94
N SER A 37 0.87 9.15 -10.32
CA SER A 37 -0.15 8.45 -9.56
C SER A 37 0.11 6.94 -9.50
N ALA A 38 0.54 6.34 -10.62
CA ALA A 38 0.88 4.93 -10.68
C ALA A 38 2.10 4.59 -9.81
N GLU A 39 3.15 5.42 -9.83
CA GLU A 39 4.32 5.27 -8.97
C GLU A 39 3.96 5.38 -7.48
N ALA A 40 3.14 6.37 -7.12
CA ALA A 40 2.65 6.53 -5.75
C ALA A 40 1.84 5.32 -5.29
N LEU A 41 0.99 4.77 -6.16
CA LEU A 41 0.23 3.54 -5.87
C LEU A 41 1.14 2.34 -5.67
N MET A 42 2.15 2.15 -6.52
CA MET A 42 3.09 1.02 -6.39
C MET A 42 3.91 1.11 -5.11
N THR A 43 4.41 2.31 -4.79
CA THR A 43 5.19 2.57 -3.57
C THR A 43 4.37 2.29 -2.32
N THR A 44 3.14 2.80 -2.27
CA THR A 44 2.23 2.57 -1.13
C THR A 44 1.83 1.10 -1.03
N SER A 45 1.54 0.43 -2.15
CA SER A 45 1.19 -1.00 -2.14
C SER A 45 2.34 -1.88 -1.65
N HIS A 46 3.58 -1.59 -2.07
CA HIS A 46 4.77 -2.27 -1.56
C HIS A 46 4.99 -2.00 -0.07
N SER A 47 4.73 -0.77 0.37
CA SER A 47 4.77 -0.44 1.78
C SER A 47 3.74 -1.22 2.61
N LEU A 48 2.47 -1.26 2.18
CA LEU A 48 1.44 -1.99 2.92
C LEU A 48 1.76 -3.50 2.98
N ALA A 49 2.50 -4.04 2.01
CA ALA A 49 3.01 -5.41 2.08
C ALA A 49 4.03 -5.63 3.22
N SER A 50 4.63 -4.58 3.77
CA SER A 50 5.50 -4.64 4.96
C SER A 50 4.72 -4.77 6.28
N ILE A 51 3.37 -4.71 6.26
CA ILE A 51 2.55 -4.92 7.45
C ILE A 51 2.79 -6.33 8.02
N THR A 52 3.37 -6.37 9.22
CA THR A 52 3.64 -7.62 9.91
C THR A 52 2.56 -7.92 10.95
N THR A 53 2.44 -9.19 11.30
CA THR A 53 1.45 -9.63 12.28
C THR A 53 2.08 -10.69 13.17
N ASP A 54 1.98 -10.47 14.47
CA ASP A 54 2.38 -11.44 15.50
C ASP A 54 1.13 -11.87 16.27
N VAL A 55 1.00 -13.17 16.53
CA VAL A 55 -0.16 -13.74 17.23
C VAL A 55 0.34 -14.64 18.35
N THR A 56 -0.08 -14.32 19.56
CA THR A 56 0.22 -15.08 20.76
C THR A 56 -1.06 -15.35 21.56
N GLU A 57 -0.99 -16.25 22.53
CA GLU A 57 -2.12 -16.58 23.39
C GLU A 57 -1.66 -16.93 24.80
N ASP A 58 -2.56 -16.76 25.76
CA ASP A 58 -2.48 -17.37 27.09
C ASP A 58 -3.70 -18.28 27.31
N GLU A 59 -4.01 -18.68 28.54
CA GLU A 59 -5.16 -19.54 28.83
C GLU A 59 -6.51 -18.92 28.47
N GLN A 60 -6.63 -17.59 28.51
CA GLN A 60 -7.89 -16.86 28.44
C GLN A 60 -8.03 -15.98 27.20
N PHE A 61 -6.93 -15.51 26.62
CA PHE A 61 -6.93 -14.49 25.57
C PHE A 61 -6.03 -14.88 24.39
N VAL A 62 -6.40 -14.34 23.24
CA VAL A 62 -5.54 -14.23 22.05
C VAL A 62 -5.12 -12.77 21.91
N TYR A 63 -3.83 -12.57 21.65
CA TYR A 63 -3.22 -11.26 21.44
C TYR A 63 -2.72 -11.19 20.00
N ILE A 64 -3.16 -10.16 19.27
CA ILE A 64 -2.68 -9.89 17.91
C ILE A 64 -1.98 -8.52 17.91
N ALA A 65 -0.73 -8.48 17.44
CA ALA A 65 -0.01 -7.25 17.20
C ALA A 65 0.17 -7.07 15.68
N ILE A 66 -0.42 -6.01 15.12
CA ILE A 66 -0.32 -5.67 13.70
C ILE A 66 0.55 -4.43 13.60
N GLN A 67 1.76 -4.57 13.07
CA GLN A 67 2.69 -3.45 12.90
C GLN A 67 2.52 -2.84 11.53
N PHE A 68 2.29 -1.54 11.49
CA PHE A 68 2.19 -0.73 10.28
C PHE A 68 3.52 -0.02 10.01
N PRO A 69 3.80 0.30 8.73
CA PRO A 69 4.97 1.10 8.36
C PRO A 69 4.86 2.53 8.93
N ASP A 70 6.01 3.16 9.18
CA ASP A 70 6.08 4.47 9.87
C ASP A 70 5.36 5.61 9.15
N HIS A 71 5.18 5.50 7.84
CA HIS A 71 4.50 6.52 7.04
C HIS A 71 3.00 6.27 6.87
N PHE A 72 2.45 5.19 7.46
CA PHE A 72 1.00 4.99 7.50
C PHE A 72 0.39 6.01 8.48
N VAL A 73 -0.22 7.06 7.93
CA VAL A 73 -0.76 8.19 8.73
C VAL A 73 -2.27 8.33 8.59
N GLU A 74 -2.82 8.13 7.39
CA GLU A 74 -4.24 8.36 7.09
C GLU A 74 -4.82 7.19 6.28
N GLY A 75 -5.65 6.37 6.95
CA GLY A 75 -6.28 5.23 6.32
C GLY A 75 -7.32 4.55 7.21
N ASP A 76 -8.15 3.73 6.57
CA ASP A 76 -9.15 2.91 7.23
C ASP A 76 -8.56 1.54 7.52
N ILE A 77 -8.79 1.05 8.76
CA ILE A 77 -8.42 -0.30 9.19
C ILE A 77 -9.68 -1.01 9.63
N ALA A 78 -9.99 -2.14 8.99
CA ALA A 78 -11.09 -3.02 9.35
C ALA A 78 -10.55 -4.38 9.80
N LEU A 79 -11.13 -4.90 10.89
CA LEU A 79 -10.89 -6.23 11.43
C LEU A 79 -12.21 -6.99 11.44
N GLU A 80 -12.26 -8.13 10.76
CA GLU A 80 -13.42 -9.02 10.75
C GLU A 80 -12.98 -10.41 11.21
N VAL A 81 -13.74 -11.00 12.13
CA VAL A 81 -13.50 -12.35 12.62
C VAL A 81 -14.51 -13.27 11.97
N LYS A 82 -14.03 -14.38 11.40
CA LYS A 82 -14.89 -15.41 10.83
C LYS A 82 -14.36 -16.79 11.19
N ALA A 83 -15.14 -17.51 12.00
CA ALA A 83 -14.74 -18.76 12.61
C ALA A 83 -13.44 -18.61 13.43
N GLN A 84 -12.30 -19.07 12.90
CA GLN A 84 -10.99 -18.99 13.56
C GLN A 84 -10.01 -18.07 12.79
N TYR A 85 -10.51 -17.34 11.79
CA TYR A 85 -9.71 -16.44 10.97
C TYR A 85 -9.98 -15.00 11.34
N LEU A 86 -8.92 -14.21 11.43
CA LEU A 86 -8.96 -12.75 11.47
C LEU A 86 -8.64 -12.22 10.08
N HIS A 87 -9.58 -11.47 9.51
CA HIS A 87 -9.41 -10.75 8.25
C HIS A 87 -9.06 -9.29 8.57
N LEU A 88 -7.86 -8.88 8.19
CA LEU A 88 -7.39 -7.51 8.23
C LEU A 88 -7.57 -6.90 6.84
N SER A 89 -8.26 -5.78 6.77
CA SER A 89 -8.34 -4.94 5.57
C SER A 89 -7.85 -3.53 5.92
N VAL A 90 -6.95 -3.01 5.10
CA VAL A 90 -6.34 -1.69 5.25
C VAL A 90 -6.52 -0.95 3.95
N GLN A 91 -6.95 0.30 4.02
CA GLN A 91 -7.02 1.21 2.89
C GLN A 91 -6.33 2.52 3.25
N GLU A 92 -5.28 2.87 2.51
CA GLU A 92 -4.53 4.11 2.69
C GLU A 92 -4.88 5.09 1.58
N THR A 93 -5.15 6.34 1.95
CA THR A 93 -5.45 7.40 0.97
C THR A 93 -4.15 8.02 0.48
N ILE A 94 -3.95 8.02 -0.83
CA ILE A 94 -2.81 8.65 -1.48
C ILE A 94 -3.30 9.95 -2.10
N LYS A 95 -2.93 11.07 -1.46
CA LYS A 95 -3.25 12.41 -1.96
C LYS A 95 -2.09 12.91 -2.82
N THR A 96 -2.41 13.30 -4.04
CA THR A 96 -1.56 14.15 -4.90
C THR A 96 -2.22 15.52 -5.04
N ASP A 97 -1.52 16.51 -5.59
CA ASP A 97 -2.03 17.89 -5.71
C ASP A 97 -3.34 17.99 -6.50
N THR A 98 -3.60 17.06 -7.43
CA THR A 98 -4.75 17.08 -8.33
C THR A 98 -5.70 15.89 -8.17
N THR A 99 -5.26 14.78 -7.55
CA THR A 99 -6.07 13.55 -7.44
C THR A 99 -5.93 12.86 -6.09
N SER A 100 -6.97 12.12 -5.71
CA SER A 100 -6.93 11.19 -4.57
C SER A 100 -7.08 9.76 -5.10
N SER A 101 -6.09 8.93 -4.80
CA SER A 101 -6.11 7.49 -5.08
C SER A 101 -6.07 6.70 -3.77
N TYR A 102 -6.27 5.39 -3.83
CA TYR A 102 -6.22 4.53 -2.65
C TYR A 102 -5.36 3.29 -2.92
N SER A 103 -4.53 2.92 -1.96
CA SER A 103 -3.91 1.59 -1.93
C SER A 103 -4.60 0.74 -0.87
N SER A 104 -4.85 -0.52 -1.18
CA SER A 104 -5.55 -1.46 -0.30
C SER A 104 -4.72 -2.70 -0.05
N PHE A 105 -4.71 -3.16 1.19
CA PHE A 105 -4.06 -4.39 1.62
C PHE A 105 -5.03 -5.25 2.42
N THR A 106 -5.09 -6.53 2.10
CA THR A 106 -5.87 -7.49 2.87
C THR A 106 -5.00 -8.67 3.27
N LYS A 107 -5.10 -9.07 4.54
CA LYS A 107 -4.41 -10.24 5.09
C LYS A 107 -5.38 -11.08 5.89
N THR A 108 -5.32 -12.40 5.70
CA THR A 108 -6.07 -13.35 6.52
C THR A 108 -5.11 -14.09 7.44
N ILE A 109 -5.43 -14.14 8.71
CA ILE A 109 -4.58 -14.70 9.77
C ILE A 109 -5.37 -15.82 10.45
N LEU A 110 -4.79 -17.03 10.53
CA LEU A 110 -5.34 -18.12 11.34
C LEU A 110 -4.99 -17.87 12.81
N MET A 111 -6.00 -17.73 13.67
CA MET A 111 -5.81 -17.56 15.11
C MET A 111 -5.59 -18.92 15.80
N PRO A 112 -4.84 -18.98 16.91
CA PRO A 112 -4.56 -20.23 17.61
C PRO A 112 -5.82 -20.82 18.29
N ALA A 113 -6.82 -19.99 18.58
CA ALA A 113 -8.11 -20.40 19.11
C ALA A 113 -9.25 -19.56 18.48
N LYS A 114 -10.48 -20.07 18.59
CA LYS A 114 -11.68 -19.25 18.36
C LYS A 114 -11.79 -18.19 19.45
N ILE A 115 -12.28 -17.00 19.11
CA ILE A 115 -12.38 -15.87 20.03
C ILE A 115 -13.81 -15.38 20.16
N ASP A 116 -14.11 -14.72 21.27
CA ASP A 116 -15.32 -13.95 21.47
C ASP A 116 -15.12 -12.54 20.89
N GLU A 117 -15.56 -12.39 19.64
CA GLU A 117 -15.50 -11.14 18.88
C GLU A 117 -16.26 -9.98 19.55
N THR A 118 -17.31 -10.28 20.33
CA THR A 118 -18.14 -9.24 20.98
C THR A 118 -17.39 -8.52 22.10
N ASN A 119 -16.38 -9.17 22.68
CA ASN A 119 -15.57 -8.64 23.77
C ASN A 119 -14.13 -8.35 23.33
N MET A 120 -13.89 -8.28 22.01
CA MET A 120 -12.60 -7.88 21.45
C MET A 120 -12.31 -6.40 21.75
N LYS A 121 -11.06 -6.11 22.10
CA LYS A 121 -10.56 -4.75 22.35
C LYS A 121 -9.38 -4.47 21.46
N SER A 122 -9.25 -3.23 21.00
CA SER A 122 -8.10 -2.77 20.23
C SER A 122 -7.53 -1.47 20.78
N VAL A 123 -6.22 -1.31 20.64
CA VAL A 123 -5.47 -0.11 21.02
C VAL A 123 -4.44 0.18 19.94
N TRP A 124 -4.43 1.40 19.42
CA TRP A 124 -3.38 1.90 18.52
C TRP A 124 -2.28 2.58 19.33
N LYS A 125 -1.03 2.15 19.16
CA LYS A 125 0.13 2.80 19.78
C LYS A 125 1.41 2.48 19.00
N ASP A 126 2.26 3.48 18.79
CA ASP A 126 3.60 3.31 18.21
C ASP A 126 3.57 2.57 16.84
N GLN A 127 2.62 2.94 15.97
CA GLN A 127 2.34 2.27 14.68
C GLN A 127 1.93 0.79 14.78
N THR A 128 1.58 0.32 15.98
CA THR A 128 1.03 -1.01 16.21
C THR A 128 -0.45 -0.93 16.56
N LEU A 129 -1.30 -1.68 15.84
CA LEU A 129 -2.63 -2.02 16.31
C LEU A 129 -2.55 -3.29 17.15
N ARG A 130 -2.76 -3.14 18.46
CA ARG A 130 -2.82 -4.27 19.40
C ARG A 130 -4.26 -4.66 19.63
N VAL A 131 -4.58 -5.91 19.38
CA VAL A 131 -5.91 -6.50 19.57
C VAL A 131 -5.81 -7.55 20.67
N THR A 132 -6.77 -7.53 21.59
CA THR A 132 -6.92 -8.53 22.63
C THR A 132 -8.34 -9.06 22.57
N ALA A 133 -8.47 -10.38 22.42
CA ALA A 133 -9.77 -11.03 22.32
C ALA A 133 -9.84 -12.22 23.29
N PRO A 134 -10.89 -12.35 24.11
CA PRO A 134 -11.08 -13.53 24.92
C PRO A 134 -11.25 -14.76 24.04
N LYS A 135 -10.73 -15.92 24.46
CA LYS A 135 -11.02 -17.19 23.81
C LYS A 135 -12.49 -17.53 23.97
N GLN A 136 -13.10 -18.02 22.89
CA GLN A 136 -14.45 -18.54 22.94
C GLN A 136 -14.42 -19.81 23.79
N ARG A 137 -15.18 -19.82 24.89
CA ARG A 137 -15.32 -21.03 25.70
C ARG A 137 -16.04 -22.09 24.86
N ALA A 138 -15.52 -23.32 24.86
CA ALA A 138 -16.25 -24.44 24.29
C ALA A 138 -17.60 -24.56 25.01
N GLN A 139 -18.69 -24.48 24.24
CA GLN A 139 -20.01 -24.87 24.71
C GLN A 139 -20.09 -26.40 24.82
#